data_AF-A0A0R1K4N9-F1
#
_entry.id   AF-A0A0R1K4N9-F1
#
_cell.length_a   1.000
_cell.length_b   1.000
_cell.length_c   1.000
_cell.angle_alpha   90.00
_cell.angle_beta   90.00
_cell.angle_gamma   90.00
#
_symmetry.space_group_name_H-M   'P 1'
#
loop_
_entity.id
_entity.type
_entity.pdbx_description
1 polymer ?
#
loop_
_entity_poly.entity_id
_entity_poly.type
_entity_poly.pdbx_seq_one_letter_code
_entity_poly.pdbx_strand_id
1 'polypeptide(L)'
;MAVLNIYGDLEDGSHSDRYISTASARSLRYLLGTIPASFREVGFRGAGAEHSRLHDNPQVQALVFDFLFQEPAPTINLASVKMS
;
A
#
# COMPACT_ATOMS: atom_id res chain seq x y z
N MET A 1 -9.06 9.88 14.36
CA MET A 1 -8.72 9.66 12.94
C MET A 1 -7.62 8.61 12.85
N ALA A 2 -7.78 7.61 11.98
CA ALA A 2 -6.74 6.63 11.66
C ALA A 2 -6.15 6.95 10.28
N VAL A 3 -4.90 6.53 10.03
CA VAL A 3 -4.23 6.68 8.74
C VAL A 3 -3.59 5.36 8.32
N LEU A 4 -3.79 4.98 7.08
CA LEU A 4 -3.09 3.89 6.42
C LEU A 4 -2.24 4.47 5.28
N ASN A 5 -0.92 4.27 5.35
CA ASN A 5 0.02 4.66 4.32
C ASN A 5 0.56 3.41 3.62
N ILE A 6 0.28 3.27 2.33
CA ILE A 6 0.74 2.16 1.48
C ILE A 6 1.74 2.71 0.47
N TYR A 7 2.88 2.05 0.30
CA TYR A 7 3.90 2.45 -0.68
C TYR A 7 4.62 1.23 -1.26
N GLY A 8 5.33 1.44 -2.37
CA GLY A 8 6.13 0.42 -3.05
C GLY A 8 7.62 0.71 -3.03
N ASP A 9 8.41 -0.36 -3.09
CA ASP A 9 9.85 -0.35 -3.37
C ASP A 9 10.15 -1.46 -4.39
N LEU A 10 10.68 -1.10 -5.55
CA LEU A 10 11.08 -2.07 -6.59
C LEU A 10 12.24 -2.96 -6.16
N GLU A 11 12.97 -2.61 -5.09
CA GLU A 11 14.20 -3.26 -4.64
C GLU A 11 15.28 -3.37 -5.73
N ASP A 12 15.25 -2.45 -6.70
CA ASP A 12 16.23 -2.33 -7.79
C ASP A 12 17.35 -1.30 -7.48
N GLY A 13 17.43 -0.85 -6.22
CA GLY A 13 18.35 0.18 -5.75
C GLY A 13 17.85 1.62 -5.90
N SER A 14 16.70 1.84 -6.57
CA SER A 14 16.10 3.17 -6.69
C SER A 14 15.40 3.64 -5.41
N HIS A 15 15.06 2.72 -4.51
CA HIS A 15 14.23 2.96 -3.32
C HIS A 15 12.91 3.66 -3.68
N SER A 16 12.27 3.22 -4.76
CA SER A 16 11.07 3.84 -5.33
C SER A 16 10.10 2.81 -5.90
N ASP A 17 8.86 3.22 -6.15
CA ASP A 17 7.87 2.44 -6.89
C ASP A 17 7.95 2.66 -8.42
N ARG A 18 9.07 3.20 -8.92
CA ARG A 18 9.33 3.81 -10.25
C ARG A 18 9.14 5.32 -10.31
N TYR A 19 8.08 5.87 -9.71
CA TYR A 19 7.74 7.29 -9.87
C TYR A 19 7.92 8.07 -8.58
N ILE A 20 7.67 7.43 -7.44
CA ILE A 20 7.69 8.04 -6.11
C ILE A 20 8.71 7.30 -5.25
N SER A 21 9.61 8.06 -4.62
CA SER A 21 10.57 7.49 -3.67
C SER A 21 9.89 7.06 -2.37
N THR A 22 10.38 5.99 -1.77
CA THR A 22 9.95 5.51 -0.44
C THR A 22 10.11 6.58 0.63
N ALA A 23 11.18 7.39 0.56
CA ALA A 23 11.38 8.53 1.45
C ALA A 23 10.27 9.58 1.32
N SER A 24 9.87 9.92 0.09
CA SER A 24 8.77 10.84 -0.16
C SER A 24 7.45 10.29 0.38
N ALA A 25 7.13 9.02 0.07
CA ALA A 25 5.89 8.39 0.52
C ALA A 25 5.80 8.29 2.06
N ARG A 26 6.92 8.03 2.74
CA ARG A 26 6.98 7.91 4.21
C ARG A 26 7.03 9.25 4.95
N SER A 27 7.33 10.35 4.24
CA SER A 27 7.34 11.69 4.84
C SER A 27 5.99 12.13 5.43
N LEU A 28 4.89 11.52 4.99
CA LEU A 28 3.55 11.78 5.52
C LEU A 28 3.47 11.60 7.05
N ARG A 29 4.20 10.63 7.61
CA ARG A 29 4.26 10.42 9.07
C ARG A 29 4.78 11.67 9.77
N TYR A 30 5.82 12.30 9.24
CA TYR A 30 6.41 13.49 9.80
C TYR A 30 5.46 14.69 9.70
N LEU A 31 4.81 14.86 8.54
CA LEU A 31 3.86 15.96 8.31
C LEU A 31 2.65 15.89 9.24
N LEU A 32 2.16 14.70 9.54
CA LEU A 32 0.99 14.52 10.41
C LEU A 32 1.32 14.58 11.91
N GLY A 33 2.59 14.37 12.30
CA GLY A 33 3.01 14.41 13.70
C GLY A 33 2.11 13.57 14.62
N THR A 34 1.53 14.22 15.64
CA THR A 34 0.64 13.59 16.64
C THR A 34 -0.85 13.76 16.33
N ILE A 35 -1.22 14.29 15.16
CA ILE A 35 -2.62 14.53 14.77
C ILE A 35 -3.43 13.21 14.70
N PRO A 36 -2.96 12.15 14.02
CA PRO A 36 -3.73 10.92 13.90
C PRO A 36 -3.68 10.11 15.21
N ALA A 37 -4.81 9.52 15.59
CA ALA A 37 -4.90 8.61 16.73
C ALA A 37 -4.17 7.27 16.45
N SER A 38 -4.08 6.87 15.18
CA SER A 38 -3.28 5.74 14.73
C SER A 38 -2.77 5.97 13.32
N PHE A 39 -1.59 5.42 13.01
CA PHE A 39 -1.00 5.48 11.69
C PHE A 39 -0.24 4.19 11.43
N ARG A 40 -0.62 3.50 10.35
CA ARG A 40 -0.05 2.23 9.91
C ARG A 40 0.68 2.42 8.59
N GLU A 41 1.88 1.86 8.48
CA GLU A 41 2.64 1.81 7.22
C GLU A 41 2.66 0.37 6.70
N VAL A 42 2.44 0.20 5.40
CA VAL A 42 2.61 -1.07 4.71
C VAL A 42 3.42 -0.86 3.43
N GLY A 43 4.64 -1.41 3.40
CA GLY A 43 5.51 -1.37 2.23
C GLY A 43 5.40 -2.66 1.43
N PHE A 44 5.14 -2.53 0.13
CA PHE A 44 5.24 -3.61 -0.85
C PHE A 44 6.62 -3.58 -1.49
N ARG A 45 7.14 -4.77 -1.85
CA ARG A 45 8.52 -4.92 -2.31
C ARG A 45 8.65 -5.73 -3.60
N GLY A 46 9.72 -5.48 -4.34
CA GLY A 46 10.06 -6.16 -5.58
C GLY A 46 9.26 -5.66 -6.79
N ALA A 47 9.37 -6.37 -7.92
CA ALA A 47 8.75 -5.93 -9.18
C ALA A 47 7.21 -5.74 -9.11
N GLY A 48 6.53 -6.43 -8.19
CA GLY A 48 5.09 -6.26 -7.96
C GLY A 48 4.70 -4.97 -7.24
N ALA A 49 5.68 -4.23 -6.72
CA ALA A 49 5.49 -2.98 -5.98
C ALA A 49 5.63 -1.73 -6.85
N GLU A 50 5.64 -1.89 -8.18
CA GLU A 50 5.57 -0.77 -9.12
C GLU A 50 4.25 0.01 -8.92
N HIS A 51 4.32 1.33 -9.08
CA HIS A 51 3.24 2.26 -8.77
C HIS A 51 1.88 1.87 -9.35
N SER A 52 1.83 1.51 -10.63
CA SER A 52 0.59 1.14 -11.32
C SER A 52 0.10 -0.23 -10.85
N ARG A 53 1.03 -1.15 -10.56
CA ARG A 53 0.70 -2.50 -10.05
C ARG A 53 0.11 -2.48 -8.65
N LEU A 54 0.44 -1.49 -7.83
CA LEU A 54 -0.16 -1.35 -6.49
C LEU A 54 -1.67 -1.05 -6.55
N HIS A 55 -2.14 -0.33 -7.57
CA HIS A 55 -3.55 0.01 -7.72
C HIS A 55 -4.43 -1.26 -7.90
N ASP A 56 -3.95 -2.21 -8.70
CA ASP A 56 -4.70 -3.44 -9.02
C ASP A 56 -4.25 -4.64 -8.16
N ASN A 57 -3.47 -4.41 -7.11
CA ASN A 57 -2.98 -5.46 -6.22
C ASN A 57 -4.08 -5.91 -5.24
N PRO A 58 -4.51 -7.19 -5.26
CA PRO A 58 -5.56 -7.67 -4.37
C PRO A 58 -5.23 -7.53 -2.87
N GLN A 59 -3.95 -7.59 -2.49
CA GLN A 59 -3.53 -7.39 -1.10
C GLN A 59 -3.66 -5.92 -0.68
N VAL A 60 -3.39 -4.98 -1.58
CA VAL A 60 -3.62 -3.54 -1.34
C VAL A 60 -5.12 -3.29 -1.15
N GLN A 61 -5.95 -3.85 -2.02
CA GLN A 61 -7.40 -3.74 -1.94
C GLN A 61 -7.94 -4.30 -0.61
N ALA A 62 -7.45 -5.46 -0.18
CA ALA A 62 -7.83 -6.06 1.09
C ALA A 62 -7.44 -5.18 2.30
N LEU A 63 -6.25 -4.57 2.28
CA LEU A 63 -5.80 -3.65 3.33
C LEU A 63 -6.65 -2.37 3.39
N VAL A 64 -7.01 -1.81 2.24
CA VAL A 64 -7.87 -0.63 2.16
C VAL A 64 -9.27 -0.96 2.67
N PHE A 65 -9.82 -2.11 2.30
CA PHE A 65 -11.13 -2.55 2.76
C PHE A 65 -11.16 -2.75 4.29
N ASP A 66 -10.20 -3.49 4.84
CA ASP A 66 -10.01 -3.68 6.29
C ASP A 66 -9.91 -2.34 7.02
N PHE A 67 -9.15 -1.39 6.48
CA PHE A 67 -8.97 -0.08 7.09
C PHE A 67 -10.24 0.78 7.09
N LEU A 68 -11.00 0.78 5.99
CA LEU A 68 -12.19 1.62 5.85
C LEU A 68 -13.40 1.06 6.60
N PHE A 69 -13.57 -0.27 6.60
CA PHE A 69 -14.79 -0.91 7.10
C PHE A 69 -14.58 -1.68 8.41
N GLN A 70 -13.33 -1.93 8.84
CA GLN A 70 -13.01 -2.76 10.01
C GLN A 70 -13.59 -4.18 9.93
N GLU A 71 -13.82 -4.65 8.71
CA GLU A 71 -14.30 -5.99 8.40
C GLU A 71 -13.27 -6.69 7.51
N PRO A 72 -13.09 -8.02 7.66
CA PRO A 72 -12.28 -8.77 6.71
C PRO A 72 -12.85 -8.57 5.30
N ALA A 73 -11.99 -8.28 4.34
CA ALA A 73 -12.40 -8.14 2.95
C ALA A 73 -13.21 -9.36 2.51
N PRO A 74 -14.33 -9.18 1.77
CA PRO A 74 -15.10 -10.31 1.27
C PRO A 74 -14.14 -11.24 0.52
N THR A 75 -14.27 -12.55 0.73
CA THR A 75 -13.36 -13.55 0.16
C THR A 75 -13.34 -13.42 -1.37
N ILE A 76 -12.39 -12.65 -1.91
CA ILE A 76 -12.18 -12.56 -3.35
C ILE A 76 -11.51 -13.87 -3.76
N ASN A 77 -12.22 -14.69 -4.52
CA ASN A 77 -11.67 -15.92 -5.05
C ASN A 77 -10.61 -15.59 -6.11
N LEU A 78 -9.34 -15.52 -5.68
CA LEU A 78 -8.17 -15.23 -6.51
C LEU A 78 -7.97 -16.23 -7.66
N ALA A 79 -8.68 -17.37 -7.66
CA ALA A 79 -8.64 -18.34 -8.76
C ALA A 79 -9.33 -17.87 -10.04
N SER A 80 -10.13 -16.79 -9.98
CA SER A 80 -10.84 -16.26 -11.16
C SER A 80 -10.06 -15.17 -11.90
N VAL A 81 -8.96 -14.65 -11.35
CA VAL A 81 -8.09 -13.68 -12.02
C VAL A 81 -7.06 -14.46 -12.83
N LYS A 82 -7.48 -14.96 -14.00
CA LYS A 82 -6.52 -15.37 -15.04
C LYS A 82 -5.74 -14.12 -15.44
N MET A 83 -4.47 -14.05 -15.06
CA MET A 83 -3.51 -13.18 -15.74
C MET A 83 -3.27 -13.78 -17.12
N SER A 84 -3.99 -13.26 -18.12
CA SER A 84 -3.65 -13.36 -19.54
C SER A 84 -2.67 -12.25 -19.91
#